data_AF-A0AAU6MU43-F1
#
_entry.id   AF-A0AAU6MU43-F1
#
_cell.length_a   1.000
_cell.length_b   1.000
_cell.length_c   1.000
_cell.angle_alpha   90.00
_cell.angle_beta   90.00
_cell.angle_gamma   90.00
#
_symmetry.space_group_name_H-M   'P 1'
#
loop_
_entity.id
_entity.type
_entity.pdbx_description
1 polymer ?
#
loop_
_entity_poly.entity_id
_entity_poly.type
_entity_poly.pdbx_seq_one_letter_code
_entity_poly.pdbx_strand_id
1 'polypeptide(L)'
;MRRPALHRTRYSVIPSAWAHPYPTGPWSPVFYADGDPDPAATPPGDDSTGTPKPKPPATRPGPTDGELIVRSDWLEQKLTAEKDSGRRNGNQRLAADLGFDDVNGLRQYVEDKKKAEQAQLSETERRAQELEERERKLAERETQADALVRAASRRAILVGLGATGADLDDATALLRVENDATDDDVTAAAEALKSRRPELFGVRQADLTTTQLPPAPSGAPAGGPPARQTPTGKPGDRGREMARLRGHKPAA
;
A
#
# COMPACT_ATOMS: atom_id res chain seq x y z
N MET A 1 -44.36 21.79 -11.72
CA MET A 1 -43.04 21.66 -11.04
C MET A 1 -43.23 20.91 -9.72
N ARG A 2 -42.85 19.63 -9.67
CA ARG A 2 -42.98 18.77 -8.47
C ARG A 2 -41.58 18.49 -7.92
N ARG A 3 -41.36 18.71 -6.63
CA ARG A 3 -40.09 18.42 -5.94
C ARG A 3 -39.94 16.91 -5.72
N PRO A 4 -38.73 16.34 -5.81
CA PRO A 4 -38.50 14.94 -5.48
C PRO A 4 -38.44 14.75 -3.95
N ALA A 5 -39.08 13.68 -3.48
CA ALA A 5 -39.07 13.26 -2.09
C ALA A 5 -37.71 12.63 -1.73
N LEU A 6 -37.06 13.14 -0.68
CA LEU A 6 -35.86 12.53 -0.09
C LEU A 6 -36.28 11.32 0.75
N HIS A 7 -35.96 10.12 0.29
CA HIS A 7 -36.02 8.92 1.12
C HIS A 7 -34.91 8.99 2.17
N ARG A 8 -35.27 9.21 3.44
CA ARG A 8 -34.37 8.99 4.58
C ARG A 8 -34.29 7.49 4.86
N THR A 9 -33.18 6.89 4.47
CA THR A 9 -32.78 5.56 4.94
C THR A 9 -32.55 5.62 6.44
N ARG A 10 -33.35 4.88 7.21
CA ARG A 10 -33.12 4.68 8.65
C ARG A 10 -31.91 3.76 8.82
N TYR A 11 -30.73 4.34 8.99
CA TYR A 11 -29.59 3.60 9.54
C TYR A 11 -29.80 3.42 11.05
N SER A 12 -29.79 2.18 11.51
CA SER A 12 -29.76 1.84 12.93
C SER A 12 -28.43 2.33 13.51
N VAL A 13 -28.50 3.23 14.48
CA VAL A 13 -27.37 3.60 15.32
C VAL A 13 -27.06 2.40 16.22
N ILE A 14 -25.95 1.71 15.93
CA ILE A 14 -25.32 0.80 16.88
C ILE A 14 -24.57 1.69 17.88
N PRO A 15 -24.89 1.68 19.19
CA PRO A 15 -24.07 2.40 20.14
C PRO A 15 -22.70 1.70 20.21
N SER A 16 -21.64 2.45 19.90
CA SER A 16 -20.26 2.00 20.04
C SER A 16 -19.96 1.74 21.52
N ALA A 17 -19.99 0.48 21.94
CA ALA A 17 -19.33 0.09 23.18
C ALA A 17 -17.82 0.27 22.96
N TRP A 18 -17.21 1.02 23.86
CA TRP A 18 -15.77 1.28 23.91
C TRP A 18 -15.05 -0.08 24.02
N ALA A 19 -14.44 -0.54 22.93
CA ALA A 19 -13.67 -1.77 22.91
C ALA A 19 -12.33 -1.54 23.63
N HIS A 20 -12.22 -2.03 24.87
CA HIS A 20 -10.96 -2.02 25.61
C HIS A 20 -9.96 -3.01 25.00
N PRO A 21 -8.72 -2.59 24.67
CA PRO A 21 -7.70 -3.46 24.14
C PRO A 21 -6.93 -4.14 25.29
N TYR A 22 -7.59 -5.01 26.04
CA TYR A 22 -6.89 -5.89 26.99
C TYR A 22 -7.25 -7.36 26.72
N PRO A 23 -6.25 -8.23 26.51
CA PRO A 23 -6.47 -9.65 26.27
C PRO A 23 -7.03 -10.31 27.54
N THR A 24 -8.18 -10.96 27.43
CA THR A 24 -8.70 -11.90 28.44
C THR A 24 -7.90 -13.20 28.36
N GLY A 25 -6.65 -13.15 28.81
CA GLY A 25 -5.82 -14.31 29.10
C GLY A 25 -5.91 -14.71 30.58
N PRO A 26 -5.50 -15.93 30.96
CA PRO A 26 -5.67 -16.49 32.31
C PRO A 26 -4.83 -15.82 33.43
N TRP A 27 -4.31 -14.62 33.20
CA TRP A 27 -3.44 -13.89 34.13
C TRP A 27 -3.90 -12.43 34.26
N SER A 28 -5.12 -12.25 34.77
CA SER A 28 -5.62 -10.95 35.24
C SER A 28 -5.81 -11.00 36.76
N PRO A 29 -5.31 -10.01 37.52
CA PRO A 29 -5.30 -10.05 38.98
C PRO A 29 -6.69 -9.80 39.55
N VAL A 30 -7.32 -10.88 40.01
CA VAL A 30 -8.44 -10.83 40.94
C VAL A 30 -7.84 -10.68 42.34
N PHE A 31 -7.76 -9.46 42.86
CA PHE A 31 -7.57 -9.25 44.29
C PHE A 31 -8.95 -9.06 44.93
N TYR A 32 -9.49 -10.14 45.48
CA TYR A 32 -10.52 -10.04 46.51
C TYR A 32 -9.84 -9.65 47.82
N ALA A 33 -10.26 -8.51 48.38
CA ALA A 33 -10.20 -8.30 49.81
C ALA A 33 -11.41 -9.02 50.42
N ASP A 34 -11.18 -9.99 51.31
CA ASP A 34 -12.03 -10.27 52.46
C ASP A 34 -11.48 -11.43 53.32
N GLY A 35 -11.35 -11.18 54.63
CA GLY A 35 -11.58 -12.18 55.66
C GLY A 35 -10.36 -12.95 56.20
N ASP A 36 -9.75 -12.40 57.25
CA ASP A 36 -8.87 -13.10 58.21
C ASP A 36 -9.59 -14.30 58.88
N PRO A 37 -8.86 -15.33 59.34
CA PRO A 37 -8.45 -15.26 60.75
C PRO A 37 -7.02 -15.77 61.05
N ASP A 38 -6.38 -15.10 62.01
CA ASP A 38 -5.17 -15.52 62.72
C ASP A 38 -5.14 -17.02 63.06
N PRO A 39 -3.93 -17.62 63.02
CA PRO A 39 -3.46 -18.17 64.29
C PRO A 39 -2.00 -17.84 64.63
N ALA A 40 -1.85 -17.28 65.83
CA ALA A 40 -0.83 -17.55 66.84
C ALA A 40 0.66 -17.50 66.44
N ALA A 41 1.28 -16.42 66.91
CA ALA A 41 2.71 -16.22 67.04
C ALA A 41 3.39 -17.22 68.00
N THR A 42 4.60 -17.68 67.63
CA THR A 42 5.73 -17.96 68.54
C THR A 42 7.03 -18.00 67.71
N PRO A 43 8.22 -17.76 68.30
CA PRO A 43 9.13 -16.69 67.93
C PRO A 43 10.32 -17.16 67.06
N PRO A 44 11.03 -16.26 66.36
CA PRO A 44 12.31 -16.64 65.76
C PRO A 44 13.35 -16.85 66.86
N GLY A 45 13.91 -18.05 66.86
CA GLY A 45 15.03 -18.47 67.70
C GLY A 45 16.30 -17.68 67.43
N ASP A 46 17.03 -17.50 68.52
CA ASP A 46 18.38 -17.00 68.66
C ASP A 46 19.36 -17.84 67.83
N ASP A 47 20.07 -17.21 66.90
CA ASP A 47 21.38 -17.68 66.43
C ASP A 47 22.28 -16.46 66.21
N SER A 48 22.88 -16.05 67.32
CA SER A 48 23.98 -15.10 67.40
C SER A 48 25.17 -15.55 66.54
N THR A 49 25.34 -14.96 65.36
CA THR A 49 26.66 -14.82 64.73
C THR A 49 27.03 -13.35 64.73
N GLY A 50 27.77 -12.96 65.76
CA GLY A 50 28.25 -11.60 65.97
C GLY A 50 29.13 -11.14 64.82
N THR A 51 28.63 -10.21 64.03
CA THR A 51 29.48 -9.30 63.27
C THR A 51 30.10 -8.32 64.27
N PRO A 52 31.44 -8.22 64.37
CA PRO A 52 32.06 -7.35 65.36
C PRO A 52 31.74 -5.90 65.00
N LYS A 53 31.04 -5.20 65.91
CA LYS A 53 30.95 -3.73 65.90
C LYS A 53 32.37 -3.17 65.76
N PRO A 54 32.63 -2.20 64.87
CA PRO A 54 33.93 -1.56 64.81
C PRO A 54 34.22 -0.92 66.18
N LYS A 55 35.30 -1.40 66.79
CA LYS A 55 35.84 -0.87 68.05
C LYS A 55 36.04 0.64 67.89
N PRO A 56 35.53 1.49 68.79
CA PRO A 56 35.87 2.92 68.74
C PRO A 56 37.40 3.03 68.89
N PRO A 57 38.07 3.86 68.08
CA PRO A 57 39.53 3.98 68.17
C PRO A 57 39.89 4.39 69.59
N ALA A 58 40.89 3.72 70.16
CA ALA A 58 41.36 3.96 71.51
C ALA A 58 41.56 5.47 71.74
N THR A 59 40.92 6.02 72.77
CA THR A 59 41.23 7.37 73.27
C THR A 59 42.70 7.35 73.72
N ARG A 60 43.58 7.83 72.85
CA ARG A 60 45.01 8.01 73.15
C ARG A 60 45.14 9.19 74.13
N PRO A 61 46.12 9.19 75.05
CA PRO A 61 46.34 10.32 75.94
C PRO A 61 46.51 11.58 75.08
N GLY A 62 45.68 12.59 75.33
CA GLY A 62 45.82 13.89 74.71
C GLY A 62 47.16 14.50 75.13
N PRO A 63 47.88 15.18 74.22
CA PRO A 63 49.01 15.99 74.62
C PRO A 63 48.50 17.09 75.56
N THR A 64 49.22 17.25 76.67
CA THR A 64 49.11 18.38 77.59
C THR A 64 49.24 19.70 76.82
N ASP A 65 48.31 20.62 77.11
CA ASP A 65 48.35 22.06 76.86
C ASP A 65 49.28 22.56 75.75
N GLY A 66 48.69 22.84 74.57
CA GLY A 66 49.21 23.84 73.63
C GLY A 66 49.91 23.38 72.36
N GLU A 67 50.08 22.07 72.11
CA GLU A 67 50.78 21.58 70.90
C GLU A 67 49.81 20.94 69.88
N LEU A 68 49.47 21.69 68.83
CA LEU A 68 48.70 21.21 67.67
C LEU A 68 49.60 20.31 66.80
N ILE A 69 49.58 19.00 67.03
CA ILE A 69 50.16 18.03 66.08
C ILE A 69 49.22 17.96 64.86
N VAL A 70 49.45 18.84 63.89
CA VAL A 70 48.73 18.86 62.62
C VAL A 70 49.16 17.65 61.81
N ARG A 71 48.32 16.60 61.80
CA ARG A 71 48.55 15.39 61.00
C ARG A 71 48.18 15.66 59.54
N SER A 72 49.01 15.19 58.60
CA SER A 72 48.80 15.31 57.15
C SER A 72 47.39 14.88 56.72
N ASP A 73 46.93 13.75 57.23
CA ASP A 73 45.64 13.16 56.85
C ASP A 73 44.45 14.06 57.24
N TRP A 74 44.59 14.84 58.31
CA TRP A 74 43.57 15.79 58.75
C TRP A 74 43.53 17.03 57.85
N LEU A 75 44.69 17.50 57.38
CA LEU A 75 44.77 18.60 56.41
C LEU A 75 44.16 18.19 55.06
N GLU A 76 44.44 16.98 54.59
CA GLU A 76 43.86 16.47 53.34
C GLU A 76 42.33 16.37 53.42
N GLN A 77 41.79 15.91 54.55
CA GLN A 77 40.34 15.89 54.79
C GLN A 77 39.73 17.30 54.84
N LYS A 78 40.43 18.28 55.43
CA LYS A 78 39.95 19.66 55.48
C LYS A 78 39.99 20.33 54.11
N LEU A 79 41.05 20.12 53.33
CA LEU A 79 41.18 20.66 51.98
C LEU A 79 40.16 20.06 51.01
N THR A 80 39.86 18.77 51.13
CA THR A 80 38.79 18.12 50.34
C THR A 80 37.41 18.67 50.72
N ALA A 81 37.12 18.79 52.02
CA ALA A 81 35.88 19.39 52.49
C ALA A 81 35.73 20.86 52.05
N GLU A 82 36.81 21.64 52.07
CA GLU A 82 36.80 23.03 51.61
C GLU A 82 36.56 23.12 50.11
N LYS A 83 37.26 22.32 49.29
CA LYS A 83 37.03 22.22 47.84
C LYS A 83 35.59 21.82 47.52
N ASP A 84 35.04 20.84 48.22
CA ASP A 84 33.67 20.40 48.01
C ASP A 84 32.65 21.48 48.40
N SER A 85 32.91 22.22 49.49
CA SER A 85 32.07 23.36 49.89
C SER A 85 32.11 24.49 48.84
N GLY A 86 33.29 24.80 48.29
CA GLY A 86 33.47 25.78 47.23
C GLY A 86 32.74 25.39 45.94
N ARG A 87 32.81 24.11 45.55
CA ARG A 87 32.09 23.56 44.39
C ARG A 87 30.57 23.63 44.60
N ARG A 88 30.07 23.29 45.78
CA ARG A 88 28.63 23.37 46.10
C ARG A 88 28.14 24.81 46.08
N ASN A 89 28.87 25.73 46.72
CA ASN A 89 28.54 27.16 46.71
C ASN A 89 28.59 27.76 45.30
N GLY A 90 29.58 27.38 44.49
CA GLY A 90 29.67 27.79 43.09
C GLY A 90 28.48 27.30 42.27
N ASN A 91 28.12 26.03 42.39
CA ASN A 91 26.95 25.46 41.71
C ASN A 91 25.64 26.14 42.16
N GLN A 92 25.50 26.45 43.45
CA GLN A 92 24.31 27.11 43.97
C GLN A 92 24.19 28.56 43.47
N ARG A 93 25.31 29.28 43.36
CA ARG A 93 25.34 30.61 42.72
C ARG A 93 24.95 30.54 41.25
N LEU A 94 25.49 29.59 40.50
CA LEU A 94 25.12 29.37 39.11
C LEU A 94 23.64 29.02 38.94
N ALA A 95 23.09 28.18 39.82
CA ALA A 95 21.66 27.88 39.82
C ALA A 95 20.83 29.15 40.07
N ALA A 96 21.20 29.96 41.07
CA ALA A 96 20.52 31.21 41.38
C ALA A 96 20.64 32.25 40.25
N ASP A 97 21.81 32.41 39.63
CA ASP A 97 22.04 33.30 38.48
C ASP A 97 21.17 32.91 37.27
N LEU A 98 20.92 31.61 37.10
CA LEU A 98 20.02 31.06 36.07
C LEU A 98 18.54 31.08 36.48
N GLY A 99 18.22 31.58 37.68
CA GLY A 99 16.85 31.73 38.19
C GLY A 99 16.26 30.47 38.82
N PHE A 100 17.09 29.50 39.23
CA PHE A 100 16.66 28.30 39.94
C PHE A 100 16.91 28.41 41.44
N ASP A 101 15.97 27.91 42.23
CA ASP A 101 16.06 27.91 43.70
C ASP A 101 17.12 26.95 44.25
N ASP A 102 17.43 25.87 43.51
CA ASP A 102 18.43 24.86 43.88
C ASP A 102 19.09 24.21 42.65
N VAL A 103 20.30 23.70 42.85
CA VAL A 103 21.10 22.95 41.87
C VAL A 103 20.36 21.69 41.39
N ASN A 104 19.56 21.06 42.24
CA ASN A 104 18.76 19.91 41.86
C ASN A 104 17.64 20.30 40.87
N GLY A 105 17.02 21.48 41.04
CA GLY A 105 16.02 21.99 40.10
C GLY A 105 16.60 22.26 38.71
N LEU A 106 17.81 22.84 38.65
CA LEU A 106 18.54 23.03 37.40
C LEU A 106 18.85 21.70 36.70
N ARG A 107 19.31 20.69 37.46
CA ARG A 107 19.59 19.34 36.91
C ARG A 107 18.32 18.70 36.35
N GLN A 108 17.23 18.72 37.11
CA GLN A 108 15.95 18.16 36.70
C GLN A 108 15.44 18.83 35.42
N TYR A 109 15.50 20.17 35.34
CA TYR A 109 15.09 20.90 34.15
C TYR A 109 15.89 20.52 32.90
N VAL A 110 17.23 20.39 33.02
CA VAL A 110 18.08 19.98 31.90
C VAL A 110 17.75 18.55 31.46
N GLU A 111 17.52 17.64 32.40
CA GLU A 111 17.10 16.27 32.08
C GLU A 111 15.73 16.22 31.39
N ASP A 112 14.76 16.97 31.88
CA ASP A 112 13.42 17.04 31.30
C ASP A 112 13.43 17.68 29.92
N LYS A 113 14.25 18.72 29.71
CA LYS A 113 14.47 19.32 28.39
C LYS A 113 15.10 18.34 27.41
N LYS A 114 16.14 17.60 27.81
CA LYS A 114 16.74 16.57 26.96
C LYS A 114 15.76 15.46 26.61
N LYS A 115 14.95 15.01 27.57
CA LYS A 115 13.88 14.02 27.32
C LYS A 115 12.84 14.56 26.35
N ALA A 116 12.41 15.82 26.50
CA ALA A 116 11.43 16.43 25.61
C ALA A 116 11.99 16.62 24.18
N GLU A 117 13.23 17.05 24.03
CA GLU A 117 13.90 17.16 22.73
C GLU A 117 14.06 15.79 22.07
N GLN A 118 14.48 14.78 22.83
CA GLN A 118 14.61 13.42 22.32
C GLN A 118 13.26 12.82 21.92
N ALA A 119 12.20 13.09 22.68
CA ALA A 119 10.84 12.70 22.33
C ALA A 119 10.37 13.42 21.05
N GLN A 120 10.60 14.73 20.93
CA GLN A 120 10.26 15.50 19.73
C GLN A 120 11.00 14.98 18.50
N LEU A 121 12.30 14.70 18.61
CA LEU A 121 13.08 14.09 17.54
C LEU A 121 12.45 12.74 17.12
N SER A 122 12.12 11.88 18.09
CA SER A 122 11.50 10.59 17.79
C SER A 122 10.10 10.71 17.15
N GLU A 123 9.30 11.71 17.53
CA GLU A 123 8.01 11.98 16.90
C GLU A 123 8.17 12.51 15.47
N THR A 124 9.15 13.39 15.24
CA THR A 124 9.43 13.90 13.89
C THR A 124 9.94 12.80 12.97
N GLU A 125 10.82 11.92 13.45
CA GLU A 125 11.29 10.75 12.71
C GLU A 125 10.13 9.81 12.37
N ARG A 126 9.25 9.54 13.34
CA ARG A 126 8.07 8.71 13.10
C ARG A 126 7.13 9.30 12.05
N ARG A 127 6.90 10.63 12.08
CA ARG A 127 6.08 11.31 11.06
C ARG A 127 6.75 11.28 9.69
N ALA A 128 8.08 11.44 9.62
CA ALA A 128 8.83 11.35 8.37
C ALA A 128 8.71 9.94 7.75
N GLN A 129 8.88 8.89 8.57
CA GLN A 129 8.70 7.50 8.13
C GLN A 129 7.27 7.24 7.63
N GLU A 130 6.25 7.74 8.34
CA GLU A 130 4.86 7.58 7.92
C GLU A 130 4.56 8.29 6.58
N LEU A 131 5.15 9.46 6.35
CA LEU A 131 5.03 10.16 5.07
C LEU A 131 5.73 9.40 3.95
N GLU A 132 6.95 8.91 4.19
CA GLU A 132 7.69 8.11 3.20
C GLU A 132 6.94 6.82 2.85
N GLU A 133 6.37 6.12 3.83
CA GLU A 133 5.53 4.95 3.57
C GLU A 133 4.27 5.28 2.76
N ARG A 134 3.66 6.43 3.00
CA ARG A 134 2.49 6.88 2.22
C ARG A 134 2.89 7.20 0.78
N GLU A 135 4.00 7.89 0.58
CA GLU A 135 4.54 8.20 -0.75
C GLU A 135 4.87 6.93 -1.51
N ARG A 136 5.54 5.96 -0.87
CA ARG A 136 5.81 4.64 -1.48
C ARG A 136 4.54 3.92 -1.88
N LYS A 137 3.52 3.86 -1.01
CA LYS A 137 2.22 3.23 -1.32
C LYS A 137 1.48 3.94 -2.44
N LEU A 138 1.59 5.26 -2.55
CA LEU A 138 0.99 6.03 -3.65
C LEU A 138 1.72 5.76 -4.96
N ALA A 139 3.06 5.77 -4.96
CA ALA A 139 3.87 5.42 -6.13
C ALA A 139 3.61 3.99 -6.63
N GLU A 140 3.44 3.02 -5.72
CA GLU A 140 3.03 1.66 -6.08
C GLU A 140 1.65 1.61 -6.73
N ARG A 141 0.69 2.41 -6.24
CA ARG A 141 -0.65 2.48 -6.85
C ARG A 141 -0.63 3.15 -8.21
N GLU A 142 0.16 4.20 -8.39
CA GLU A 142 0.31 4.89 -9.68
C GLU A 142 0.96 3.97 -10.71
N THR A 143 2.04 3.29 -10.37
CA THR A 143 2.70 2.33 -11.28
C THR A 143 1.77 1.16 -11.67
N GLN A 144 0.95 0.68 -10.74
CA GLN A 144 -0.08 -0.32 -11.04
C GLN A 144 -1.17 0.22 -11.96
N ALA A 145 -1.66 1.44 -11.72
CA ALA A 145 -2.66 2.08 -12.57
C ALA A 145 -2.14 2.29 -13.98
N ASP A 146 -0.90 2.77 -14.13
CA ASP A 146 -0.24 2.95 -15.43
C ASP A 146 -0.11 1.63 -16.18
N ALA A 147 0.27 0.55 -15.48
CA ALA A 147 0.36 -0.78 -16.09
C ALA A 147 -1.00 -1.27 -16.59
N LEU A 148 -2.08 -1.03 -15.84
CA LEU A 148 -3.44 -1.37 -16.24
C LEU A 148 -3.92 -0.55 -17.44
N VAL A 149 -3.64 0.76 -17.46
CA VAL A 149 -3.99 1.64 -18.59
C VAL A 149 -3.28 1.20 -19.86
N ARG A 150 -1.98 0.89 -19.80
CA ARG A 150 -1.21 0.38 -20.94
C ARG A 150 -1.73 -0.98 -21.41
N ALA A 151 -2.02 -1.89 -20.48
CA ALA A 151 -2.61 -3.19 -20.83
C ALA A 151 -3.98 -3.03 -21.52
N ALA A 152 -4.79 -2.07 -21.07
CA ALA A 152 -6.07 -1.74 -21.67
C ALA A 152 -5.93 -1.11 -23.06
N SER A 153 -4.99 -0.18 -23.29
CA SER A 153 -4.77 0.42 -24.62
C SER A 153 -4.33 -0.65 -25.63
N ARG A 154 -3.39 -1.53 -25.25
CA ARG A 154 -2.95 -2.65 -26.10
C ARG A 154 -4.08 -3.58 -26.48
N ARG A 155 -4.94 -3.93 -25.51
CA ARG A 155 -6.13 -4.75 -25.78
C ARG A 155 -7.11 -4.03 -26.69
N ALA A 156 -7.33 -2.73 -26.53
CA ALA A 156 -8.21 -1.95 -27.38
C ALA A 156 -7.73 -1.93 -28.85
N ILE A 157 -6.43 -1.80 -29.09
CA ILE A 157 -5.83 -1.87 -30.44
C ILE A 157 -6.08 -3.25 -31.07
N LEU A 158 -5.81 -4.34 -30.33
CA LEU A 158 -6.02 -5.70 -30.81
C LEU A 158 -7.49 -6.01 -31.13
N VAL A 159 -8.41 -5.55 -30.26
CA VAL A 159 -9.85 -5.65 -30.51
C VAL A 159 -10.25 -4.86 -31.75
N GLY A 160 -9.72 -3.64 -31.94
CA GLY A 160 -9.93 -2.84 -33.14
C GLY A 160 -9.48 -3.53 -34.43
N LEU A 161 -8.46 -4.39 -34.35
CA LEU A 161 -7.97 -5.20 -35.48
C LEU A 161 -8.76 -6.50 -35.73
N GLY A 162 -9.68 -6.85 -34.83
CA GLY A 162 -10.57 -8.01 -34.93
C GLY A 162 -10.29 -9.16 -33.97
N ALA A 163 -9.35 -9.03 -33.03
CA ALA A 163 -9.10 -10.08 -32.03
C ALA A 163 -10.20 -10.10 -30.96
N THR A 164 -10.77 -11.28 -30.67
CA THR A 164 -11.89 -11.41 -29.73
C THR A 164 -11.77 -12.65 -28.87
N GLY A 165 -12.37 -12.65 -27.67
CA GLY A 165 -12.42 -13.83 -26.81
C GLY A 165 -11.04 -14.43 -26.49
N ALA A 166 -10.89 -15.74 -26.66
CA ALA A 166 -9.63 -16.44 -26.43
C ALA A 166 -8.53 -16.00 -27.41
N ASP A 167 -8.89 -15.63 -28.64
CA ASP A 167 -7.92 -15.16 -29.64
C ASP A 167 -7.33 -13.79 -29.25
N LEU A 168 -8.05 -12.98 -28.47
CA LEU A 168 -7.53 -11.74 -27.90
C LEU A 168 -6.44 -12.01 -26.86
N ASP A 169 -6.68 -12.96 -25.94
CA ASP A 169 -5.70 -13.32 -24.93
C ASP A 169 -4.44 -13.93 -25.58
N ASP A 170 -4.62 -14.80 -26.57
CA ASP A 170 -3.52 -15.36 -27.36
C ASP A 170 -2.77 -14.28 -28.16
N ALA A 171 -3.47 -13.33 -28.77
CA ALA A 171 -2.86 -12.21 -29.46
C ALA A 171 -2.05 -11.32 -28.50
N THR A 172 -2.55 -11.07 -27.28
CA THR A 172 -1.79 -10.33 -26.26
C THR A 172 -0.54 -11.06 -25.81
N ALA A 173 -0.59 -12.39 -25.68
CA ALA A 173 0.56 -13.22 -25.28
C ALA A 173 1.64 -13.31 -26.38
N LEU A 174 1.24 -13.19 -27.65
CA LEU A 174 2.13 -13.28 -28.81
C LEU A 174 2.64 -11.93 -29.32
N LEU A 175 2.11 -10.83 -28.79
CA LEU A 175 2.55 -9.48 -29.14
C LEU A 175 4.00 -9.27 -28.70
N ARG A 176 4.90 -8.97 -29.64
CA ARG A 176 6.33 -8.76 -29.39
C ARG A 176 6.62 -7.27 -29.36
N VAL A 177 6.37 -6.65 -28.22
CA VAL A 177 6.54 -5.21 -28.00
C VAL A 177 7.02 -4.97 -26.57
N GLU A 178 7.88 -3.97 -26.38
CA GLU A 178 8.35 -3.56 -25.06
C GLU A 178 7.20 -2.95 -24.24
N ASN A 179 7.31 -2.96 -22.90
CA ASN A 179 6.22 -2.57 -22.02
C ASN A 179 5.89 -1.06 -22.06
N ASP A 180 6.84 -0.27 -22.54
CA ASP A 180 6.85 1.20 -22.67
C ASP A 180 6.77 1.66 -24.13
N ALA A 181 6.56 0.76 -25.08
CA ALA A 181 6.38 1.12 -26.48
C ALA A 181 5.14 1.99 -26.71
N THR A 182 5.20 2.82 -27.75
CA THR A 182 4.11 3.74 -28.09
C THR A 182 2.92 3.01 -28.71
N ASP A 183 1.74 3.65 -28.74
CA ASP A 183 0.55 3.06 -29.37
C ASP A 183 0.77 2.77 -30.88
N ASP A 184 1.61 3.56 -31.56
CA ASP A 184 1.98 3.34 -32.97
C ASP A 184 2.83 2.06 -33.13
N ASP A 185 3.79 1.82 -32.23
CA ASP A 185 4.62 0.61 -32.22
C ASP A 185 3.79 -0.64 -31.94
N VAL A 186 2.84 -0.53 -30.99
CA VAL A 186 1.87 -1.60 -30.69
C VAL A 186 1.02 -1.91 -31.91
N THR A 187 0.55 -0.88 -32.62
CA THR A 187 -0.26 -1.03 -33.83
C THR A 187 0.54 -1.72 -34.94
N ALA A 188 1.75 -1.27 -35.23
CA ALA A 188 2.62 -1.88 -36.24
C ALA A 188 2.95 -3.36 -35.90
N ALA A 189 3.23 -3.66 -34.65
CA ALA A 189 3.48 -5.02 -34.21
C ALA A 189 2.23 -5.92 -34.30
N ALA A 190 1.05 -5.35 -33.99
CA ALA A 190 -0.22 -6.05 -34.12
C ALA A 190 -0.59 -6.34 -35.58
N GLU A 191 -0.33 -5.40 -36.51
CA GLU A 191 -0.47 -5.64 -37.96
C GLU A 191 0.51 -6.71 -38.47
N ALA A 192 1.75 -6.69 -37.99
CA ALA A 192 2.72 -7.74 -38.30
C ALA A 192 2.29 -9.09 -37.72
N LEU A 193 1.62 -9.12 -36.56
CA LEU A 193 1.05 -10.35 -35.98
C LEU A 193 -0.14 -10.83 -36.82
N LYS A 194 -1.04 -9.94 -37.22
CA LYS A 194 -2.18 -10.24 -38.11
C LYS A 194 -1.75 -10.84 -39.44
N SER A 195 -0.68 -10.33 -40.02
CA SER A 195 -0.08 -10.87 -41.25
C SER A 195 0.46 -12.30 -41.06
N ARG A 196 0.99 -12.62 -39.87
CA ARG A 196 1.54 -13.95 -39.56
C ARG A 196 0.48 -14.95 -39.10
N ARG A 197 -0.59 -14.46 -38.45
CA ARG A 197 -1.64 -15.25 -37.81
C ARG A 197 -3.01 -14.60 -38.01
N PRO A 198 -3.58 -14.64 -39.23
CA PRO A 198 -4.85 -14.01 -39.53
C PRO A 198 -6.03 -14.61 -38.72
N GLU A 199 -5.93 -15.89 -38.35
CA GLU A 199 -6.93 -16.61 -37.56
C GLU A 199 -7.21 -15.95 -36.20
N LEU A 200 -6.19 -15.32 -35.58
CA LEU A 200 -6.35 -14.62 -34.28
C LEU A 200 -7.19 -13.34 -34.38
N PHE A 201 -7.46 -12.87 -35.59
CA PHE A 201 -8.22 -11.65 -35.86
C PHE A 201 -9.53 -11.95 -36.60
N GLY A 202 -10.03 -13.18 -36.47
CA GLY A 202 -11.29 -13.62 -37.06
C GLY A 202 -11.24 -13.85 -38.58
N VAL A 203 -10.06 -13.77 -39.21
CA VAL A 203 -9.89 -14.06 -40.64
C VAL A 203 -9.61 -15.55 -40.78
N ARG A 204 -10.66 -16.33 -41.05
CA ARG A 204 -10.53 -17.74 -41.41
C ARG A 204 -9.84 -17.86 -42.76
N GLN A 205 -8.79 -18.67 -42.87
CA GLN A 205 -8.10 -18.96 -44.14
C GLN A 205 -9.05 -19.34 -45.28
N ALA A 206 -10.22 -19.89 -44.99
CA ALA A 206 -11.29 -20.14 -45.96
C ALA A 206 -11.71 -18.89 -46.74
N ASP A 207 -11.75 -17.71 -46.10
CA ASP A 207 -12.15 -16.43 -46.71
C ASP A 207 -11.02 -15.82 -47.57
N LEU A 208 -9.76 -16.13 -47.27
CA LEU A 208 -8.62 -15.76 -48.13
C LEU A 208 -8.48 -16.71 -49.33
N THR A 209 -8.99 -17.93 -49.20
CA THR A 209 -9.03 -18.95 -50.25
C THR A 209 -10.34 -19.01 -51.03
N THR A 210 -11.15 -17.93 -51.06
CA THR A 210 -11.88 -17.63 -52.30
C THR A 210 -10.90 -17.17 -53.40
N THR A 211 -9.78 -17.86 -53.52
CA THR A 211 -9.20 -18.21 -54.80
C THR A 211 -10.35 -18.83 -55.57
N GLN A 212 -10.99 -18.01 -56.39
CA GLN A 212 -11.78 -18.42 -57.53
C GLN A 212 -11.04 -19.60 -58.16
N LEU A 213 -11.48 -20.84 -57.84
CA LEU A 213 -10.98 -21.99 -58.55
C LEU A 213 -11.17 -21.65 -60.03
N PRO A 214 -10.13 -21.77 -60.88
CA PRO A 214 -10.33 -21.54 -62.30
C PRO A 214 -11.53 -22.39 -62.72
N PRO A 215 -12.49 -21.82 -63.48
CA PRO A 215 -13.64 -22.58 -63.91
C PRO A 215 -13.11 -23.89 -64.51
N ALA A 216 -13.57 -25.01 -63.95
CA ALA A 216 -13.10 -26.32 -64.37
C ALA A 216 -13.12 -26.36 -65.90
N PRO A 217 -12.05 -26.84 -66.57
CA PRO A 217 -12.05 -26.94 -68.03
C PRO A 217 -13.29 -27.72 -68.42
N SER A 218 -14.22 -27.04 -69.09
CA SER A 218 -15.53 -27.57 -69.41
C SER A 218 -15.38 -28.64 -70.49
N GLY A 219 -15.01 -29.85 -70.08
CA GLY A 219 -15.08 -31.06 -70.90
C GLY A 219 -16.51 -31.57 -71.03
N ALA A 220 -17.48 -30.66 -71.26
CA ALA A 220 -18.84 -31.04 -71.59
C ALA A 220 -18.90 -31.35 -73.10
N PRO A 221 -19.52 -32.47 -73.50
CA PRO A 221 -19.60 -32.86 -74.90
C PRO A 221 -20.32 -31.76 -75.70
N ALA A 222 -19.83 -31.49 -76.90
CA ALA A 222 -20.42 -30.56 -77.85
C ALA A 222 -21.93 -30.86 -78.03
N GLY A 223 -22.79 -30.05 -77.40
CA GLY A 223 -24.24 -30.27 -77.45
C GLY A 223 -25.02 -29.62 -76.32
N GLY A 224 -24.66 -28.40 -75.90
CA GLY A 224 -25.55 -27.61 -75.05
C GLY A 224 -26.78 -27.15 -75.85
N PRO A 225 -28.02 -27.26 -75.31
CA PRO A 225 -29.20 -26.77 -76.01
C PRO A 225 -29.07 -25.27 -76.29
N PRO A 226 -29.55 -24.76 -77.44
CA PRO A 226 -29.36 -23.37 -77.82
C PRO A 226 -29.90 -22.45 -76.74
N ALA A 227 -29.13 -21.40 -76.42
CA ALA A 227 -29.49 -20.40 -75.44
C ALA A 227 -30.91 -19.88 -75.73
N ARG A 228 -31.79 -20.00 -74.74
CA ARG A 228 -33.16 -19.53 -74.84
C ARG A 228 -33.09 -18.00 -74.96
N GLN A 229 -33.30 -17.47 -76.16
CA GLN A 229 -33.33 -16.03 -76.38
C GLN A 229 -34.44 -15.44 -75.50
N THR A 230 -34.05 -14.62 -74.53
CA THR A 230 -34.98 -13.76 -73.80
C THR A 230 -35.64 -12.83 -74.82
N PRO A 231 -36.97 -12.80 -74.93
CA PRO A 231 -37.64 -11.95 -75.90
C PRO A 231 -37.34 -10.49 -75.60
N THR A 232 -36.67 -9.82 -76.53
CA THR A 232 -36.50 -8.37 -76.56
C THR A 232 -37.82 -7.73 -76.96
N GLY A 233 -38.67 -7.43 -75.98
CA GLY A 233 -39.97 -6.79 -76.20
C GLY A 233 -40.87 -6.88 -74.99
N LYS A 234 -41.91 -6.04 -74.94
CA LYS A 234 -42.88 -6.10 -73.84
C LYS A 234 -43.66 -7.42 -73.96
N PRO A 235 -44.02 -8.06 -72.83
CA PRO A 235 -44.83 -9.28 -72.87
C PRO A 235 -46.11 -9.05 -73.70
N GLY A 236 -46.27 -9.81 -74.78
CA GLY A 236 -47.45 -9.74 -75.65
C GLY A 236 -47.26 -9.06 -77.02
N ASP A 237 -46.13 -8.40 -77.29
CA ASP A 237 -45.89 -7.74 -78.59
C ASP A 237 -45.89 -8.73 -79.76
N ARG A 238 -45.23 -9.88 -79.58
CA ARG A 238 -45.19 -10.96 -80.58
C ARG A 238 -46.59 -11.51 -80.91
N GLY A 239 -47.48 -11.54 -79.91
CA GLY A 239 -48.87 -11.97 -80.09
C GLY A 239 -49.71 -10.93 -80.84
N ARG A 240 -49.46 -9.63 -80.61
CA ARG A 240 -50.11 -8.54 -81.35
C ARG A 240 -49.68 -8.50 -82.81
N GLU A 241 -48.39 -8.71 -83.07
CA GLU A 241 -47.84 -8.76 -84.42
C GLU A 241 -48.40 -9.95 -85.21
N MET A 242 -48.49 -11.13 -84.59
CA MET A 242 -49.14 -12.31 -85.18
C MET A 242 -50.64 -12.10 -85.40
N ALA A 243 -51.34 -11.38 -84.53
CA ALA A 243 -52.75 -11.04 -84.73
C ALA A 243 -52.96 -10.04 -85.89
N ARG A 244 -52.01 -9.12 -86.11
CA ARG A 244 -52.00 -8.22 -87.28
C ARG A 244 -51.73 -8.99 -88.57
N LEU A 245 -50.72 -9.87 -88.57
CA LEU A 245 -50.38 -10.71 -89.72
C LEU A 245 -51.50 -11.68 -90.10
N ARG A 246 -52.28 -12.15 -89.12
CA ARG A 246 -53.45 -13.02 -89.34
C ARG A 246 -54.75 -12.27 -89.58
N GLY A 247 -54.71 -10.94 -89.70
CA GLY A 247 -55.88 -10.11 -90.05
C GLY A 247 -56.94 -9.98 -88.96
N HIS A 248 -56.62 -10.33 -87.70
CA HIS A 248 -57.57 -10.29 -86.58
C HIS A 248 -57.71 -8.91 -85.92
N LYS A 249 -57.03 -7.86 -86.44
CA LYS A 249 -57.26 -6.46 -86.06
C LYS A 249 -57.11 -5.54 -87.28
N PRO A 250 -58.02 -4.56 -87.47
CA PRO A 250 -57.80 -3.48 -88.44
C PRO A 250 -56.64 -2.58 -87.98
N ALA A 251 -55.82 -2.14 -88.92
CA ALA A 251 -54.72 -1.22 -88.65
C ALA A 251 -55.26 0.13 -88.15
N ALA A 252 -54.79 0.56 -86.99
CA ALA A 252 -54.79 1.94 -86.54
C ALA A 252 -53.34 2.43 -86.54
#